data_AF-A0A5E3XCD9-F1
#
_entry.id   AF-A0A5E3XCD9-F1
#
_cell.length_a   1.000
_cell.length_b   1.000
_cell.length_c   1.000
_cell.angle_alpha   90.00
_cell.angle_beta   90.00
_cell.angle_gamma   90.00
#
_symmetry.space_group_name_H-M   'P 1'
#
loop_
_entity.id
_entity.type
_entity.pdbx_description
1 polymer ?
#
loop_
_entity_poly.entity_id
_entity_poly.type
_entity_poly.pdbx_seq_one_letter_code
_entity_poly.pdbx_strand_id
1 'polypeptide(L)'
;MSSSAGTAIKFIGTFVGLTALGVGLMKAVVPTPEQTYAAMAPDLRKRVDANRAARLAMEQEYREQHNIKSVDPDNAKPVWADKPS
;
A
#
# COMPACT_ATOMS: atom_id res chain seq x y z
N MET A 1 39.00 12.24 25.97
CA MET A 1 37.73 12.33 25.22
C MET A 1 36.81 11.13 25.50
N SER A 2 36.54 10.77 26.76
CA SER A 2 35.75 9.55 27.12
C SER A 2 34.33 9.84 27.67
N SER A 3 34.00 11.10 28.00
CA SER A 3 32.72 11.46 28.64
C SER A 3 31.52 11.62 27.67
N SER A 4 31.75 11.95 26.38
CA SER A 4 30.63 12.23 25.46
C SER A 4 29.86 10.98 25.02
N ALA A 5 30.52 9.82 24.95
CA ALA A 5 29.92 8.57 24.50
C ALA A 5 28.84 8.05 25.49
N GLY A 6 29.09 8.14 26.80
CA GLY A 6 28.12 7.72 27.81
C GLY A 6 26.87 8.60 27.85
N THR A 7 27.04 9.90 27.58
CA THR A 7 25.92 10.85 27.47
C THR A 7 25.11 10.59 26.20
N ALA A 8 25.76 10.33 25.07
CA ALA A 8 25.09 9.99 23.81
C ALA A 8 24.25 8.71 23.92
N ILE A 9 24.76 7.65 24.56
CA ILE A 9 24.02 6.40 24.77
C ILE A 9 22.75 6.63 25.60
N LYS A 10 22.82 7.45 26.64
CA LYS A 10 21.64 7.81 27.45
C LYS A 10 20.59 8.57 26.63
N PHE A 11 21.02 9.54 25.82
CA PHE A 11 20.11 10.28 24.95
C PHE A 11 19.45 9.39 23.90
N ILE A 12 20.21 8.51 23.26
CA ILE A 12 19.68 7.54 22.29
C ILE A 12 18.68 6.60 22.98
N GLY A 13 19.02 6.09 24.16
CA GLY A 13 18.12 5.22 24.94
C GLY A 13 16.80 5.92 25.28
N THR A 14 16.83 7.17 25.75
CA THR A 14 15.63 7.96 26.03
C THR A 14 14.80 8.20 24.76
N PHE A 15 15.43 8.53 23.63
CA PHE A 15 14.73 8.74 22.36
C PHE A 15 14.05 7.47 21.84
N VAL A 16 14.74 6.33 21.91
CA VAL A 16 14.19 5.02 21.53
C VAL A 16 13.00 4.68 22.44
N GLY A 17 13.14 4.91 23.75
CA GLY A 17 12.05 4.69 24.71
C GLY A 17 10.82 5.55 24.42
N LEU A 18 11.00 6.85 24.18
CA LEU A 18 9.90 7.76 23.83
C LEU A 18 9.25 7.39 22.50
N THR A 19 10.04 6.98 21.51
CA THR A 19 9.52 6.56 20.20
C THR A 19 8.72 5.27 20.31
N ALA A 20 9.21 4.28 21.04
CA ALA A 20 8.49 3.03 21.29
C ALA A 20 7.18 3.28 22.04
N LEU A 21 7.18 4.19 23.01
CA LEU A 21 5.98 4.60 23.73
C LEU A 21 4.95 5.28 22.82
N GLY A 22 5.42 6.17 21.93
CA GLY A 22 4.57 6.81 20.91
C GLY A 22 3.92 5.80 19.96
N VAL A 23 4.70 4.84 19.45
CA VAL A 23 4.18 3.76 18.58
C VAL A 23 3.20 2.87 19.33
N GLY A 24 3.49 2.52 20.58
CA GLY A 24 2.59 1.76 21.44
C GLY A 24 1.24 2.46 21.64
N LEU A 25 1.26 3.76 21.91
CA LEU A 25 0.05 4.57 22.02
C LEU A 25 -0.74 4.61 20.71
N MET A 26 -0.07 4.84 19.56
CA MET A 26 -0.74 4.80 18.26
C MET A 26 -1.46 3.47 18.02
N LYS A 27 -0.82 2.35 18.36
CA LYS A 27 -1.45 1.01 18.24
C LYS A 27 -2.60 0.78 19.21
N ALA A 28 -2.61 1.47 20.35
CA ALA A 28 -3.70 1.37 21.32
C ALA A 28 -4.94 2.19 20.91
N VAL A 29 -4.74 3.37 20.29
CA VAL A 29 -5.87 4.25 19.91
C VAL A 29 -6.34 4.07 18.47
N VAL A 30 -5.50 3.57 17.57
CA VAL A 30 -5.89 3.29 16.19
C VAL A 30 -6.41 1.85 16.14
N PRO A 31 -7.73 1.63 15.94
CA PRO A 31 -8.28 0.29 15.81
C PRO A 31 -7.68 -0.42 14.61
N THR A 32 -7.53 -1.74 14.71
CA THR A 32 -7.05 -2.51 13.56
C THR A 32 -8.05 -2.40 12.40
N PRO A 33 -7.60 -2.57 11.14
CA PRO A 33 -8.51 -2.53 10.00
C PRO A 33 -9.69 -3.50 10.18
N GLU A 34 -9.43 -4.73 10.64
CA GLU A 34 -10.46 -5.74 10.89
C GLU A 34 -11.47 -5.32 11.96
N GLN A 35 -11.02 -4.70 13.06
CA GLN A 35 -11.91 -4.14 14.08
C GLN A 35 -12.76 -3.01 13.52
N THR A 36 -12.18 -2.16 12.67
CA THR A 36 -12.90 -1.06 12.01
C THR A 36 -13.95 -1.59 11.03
N TYR A 37 -13.64 -2.64 10.26
CA TYR A 37 -14.59 -3.32 9.38
C TYR A 37 -15.70 -4.03 10.16
N ALA A 38 -15.39 -4.64 11.31
CA ALA A 38 -16.38 -5.29 12.16
C ALA A 38 -17.31 -4.30 12.87
N ALA A 39 -16.77 -3.13 13.25
CA ALA A 39 -17.53 -2.03 13.84
C ALA A 39 -18.37 -1.25 12.82
N MET A 40 -18.10 -1.39 11.51
CA MET A 40 -18.95 -0.81 10.47
C MET A 40 -20.29 -1.52 10.41
N ALA A 41 -21.34 -0.71 10.24
CA ALA A 41 -22.68 -1.19 9.96
C ALA A 41 -22.70 -2.09 8.70
N PRO A 42 -23.57 -3.12 8.67
CA PRO A 42 -23.54 -4.15 7.63
C PRO A 42 -23.81 -3.61 6.21
N ASP A 43 -24.46 -2.46 6.08
CA ASP A 43 -24.68 -1.72 4.84
C ASP A 43 -23.39 -1.08 4.31
N LEU A 44 -22.56 -0.49 5.18
CA LEU A 44 -21.27 0.08 4.83
C LEU A 44 -20.28 -1.00 4.38
N ARG A 45 -20.29 -2.15 5.05
CA ARG A 45 -19.47 -3.31 4.66
C ARG A 45 -19.78 -3.75 3.23
N LYS A 46 -21.07 -3.90 2.88
CA LYS A 46 -21.51 -4.23 1.51
C LYS A 46 -21.02 -3.24 0.47
N ARG A 47 -21.01 -1.94 0.78
CA ARG A 47 -20.53 -0.89 -0.14
C ARG A 47 -19.02 -0.95 -0.34
N VAL A 48 -18.24 -1.19 0.72
CA VAL A 48 -16.79 -1.33 0.60
C VAL A 48 -16.43 -2.59 -0.19
N ASP A 49 -17.14 -3.69 0.05
CA ASP A 49 -16.97 -4.93 -0.70
C ASP A 49 -17.34 -4.76 -2.17
N ALA A 50 -18.43 -4.04 -2.48
CA ALA A 50 -18.80 -3.70 -3.86
C ALA A 50 -17.71 -2.85 -4.55
N ASN A 51 -17.15 -1.85 -3.87
CA ASN A 51 -16.05 -1.04 -4.40
C ASN A 51 -14.78 -1.86 -4.62
N ARG A 52 -14.48 -2.80 -3.71
CA ARG A 52 -13.33 -3.70 -3.86
C ARG A 52 -13.53 -4.64 -5.04
N ALA A 53 -14.73 -5.21 -5.18
CA ALA A 53 -15.09 -6.06 -6.32
C ALA A 53 -15.01 -5.30 -7.64
N ALA A 54 -15.47 -4.05 -7.69
CA ALA A 54 -15.40 -3.21 -8.89
C ALA A 54 -13.95 -2.92 -9.31
N ARG A 55 -13.04 -2.62 -8.36
CA ARG A 55 -11.62 -2.43 -8.67
C ARG A 55 -10.98 -3.71 -9.19
N LEU A 56 -11.27 -4.85 -8.56
CA LEU A 56 -10.73 -6.14 -8.99
C LEU A 56 -11.22 -6.55 -10.38
N ALA A 57 -12.48 -6.26 -10.73
CA ALA A 57 -13.02 -6.51 -12.07
C ALA A 57 -12.29 -5.68 -13.14
N MET A 58 -12.09 -4.37 -12.89
CA MET A 58 -11.35 -3.51 -13.82
C MET A 58 -9.89 -3.95 -13.98
N GLU A 59 -9.23 -4.40 -12.91
CA GLU A 59 -7.87 -4.91 -12.97
C GLU A 59 -7.78 -6.22 -13.77
N GLN A 60 -8.79 -7.09 -13.68
CA GLN A 60 -8.86 -8.32 -14.48
C GLN A 60 -9.06 -8.01 -15.96
N GLU A 61 -10.02 -7.15 -16.30
CA GLU A 61 -10.27 -6.71 -17.68
C GLU A 61 -9.03 -6.05 -18.30
N TYR A 62 -8.35 -5.19 -17.54
CA TYR A 62 -7.12 -4.53 -17.99
C TYR A 62 -5.99 -5.54 -18.21
N ARG A 63 -5.83 -6.52 -17.31
CA ARG A 63 -4.84 -7.60 -17.45
C ARG A 63 -5.12 -8.48 -18.66
N GLU A 64 -6.37 -8.81 -18.94
CA GLU A 64 -6.77 -9.58 -20.12
C GLU A 64 -6.46 -8.81 -21.41
N GLN A 65 -6.81 -7.52 -21.47
CA GLN A 65 -6.49 -6.66 -22.61
C GLN A 65 -4.97 -6.52 -22.82
N HIS A 66 -4.21 -6.38 -21.74
CA HIS A 66 -2.75 -6.28 -21.81
C HIS A 66 -2.11 -7.59 -22.28
N ASN A 67 -2.63 -8.74 -21.83
CA ASN A 67 -2.12 -10.05 -22.24
C ASN A 67 -2.40 -10.31 -23.73
N ILE A 68 -3.61 -9.99 -24.21
CA ILE A 68 -3.99 -10.12 -25.63
C ILE A 68 -3.08 -9.27 -26.54
N LYS A 69 -2.76 -8.03 -26.13
CA LYS A 69 -1.85 -7.15 -26.89
C LYS A 69 -0.40 -7.65 -26.93
N SER A 70 0.04 -8.42 -25.92
CA SER A 70 1.42 -8.94 -25.85
C SER A 70 1.67 -10.24 -26.61
N VAL A 71 0.61 -10.95 -27.02
CA VAL A 71 0.74 -12.24 -27.75
C VAL A 71 1.00 -12.04 -29.25
N ASP A 72 0.60 -10.90 -29.80
CA ASP A 72 0.78 -10.60 -31.22
C ASP A 72 2.10 -9.82 -31.45
N PRO A 73 3.11 -10.42 -32.13
CA PRO A 73 4.41 -9.80 -32.38
C PRO A 73 4.35 -8.54 -33.26
N ASP A 74 3.25 -8.31 -33.99
CA ASP A 74 3.04 -7.09 -34.76
C ASP A 74 2.38 -5.97 -33.93
N ASN A 75 1.62 -6.30 -32.87
CA ASN A 75 1.12 -5.31 -31.89
C ASN A 75 2.19 -4.85 -30.89
N ALA A 76 3.33 -5.54 -30.81
CA ALA A 76 4.48 -5.13 -30.01
C ALA A 76 5.25 -3.95 -30.62
N LYS A 77 5.01 -3.62 -31.90
CA LYS A 77 5.64 -2.50 -32.58
C LYS A 77 4.84 -1.22 -32.28
N PRO A 78 5.50 -0.13 -31.87
CA PRO A 78 4.79 1.13 -31.68
C PRO A 78 4.29 1.69 -33.01
N VAL A 79 3.15 2.39 -33.02
CA VAL A 79 2.47 2.93 -34.23
C VAL A 79 3.37 3.81 -35.12
N TRP A 80 4.45 4.36 -34.56
CA TRP A 80 5.42 5.17 -35.28
C TRP A 80 6.54 4.36 -35.96
N ALA A 81 6.56 3.03 -35.82
CA ALA A 81 7.53 2.16 -36.46
C ALA A 81 7.28 2.00 -37.98
N ASP A 82 6.07 2.30 -38.45
CA ASP A 82 5.73 2.25 -39.87
C ASP A 82 6.27 3.51 -40.57
N LYS A 83 7.35 3.33 -41.34
CA LYS A 83 7.87 4.38 -42.22
C LYS A 83 6.96 4.52 -43.45
N PRO A 84 6.45 5.72 -43.76
CA PRO A 84 5.82 5.96 -45.06
C PRO A 84 6.89 5.79 -46.16
N SER A 85 6.57 4.97 -47.16
CA SER A 85 7.37 4.73 -48.38
C SER A 85 7.34 5.92 -49.34
#